data_AF-A0A945CKN1-F1
#
_entry.id   AF-A0A945CKN1-F1
#
_cell.length_a   1.000
_cell.length_b   1.000
_cell.length_c   1.000
_cell.angle_alpha   90.00
_cell.angle_beta   90.00
_cell.angle_gamma   90.00
#
_symmetry.space_group_name_H-M   'P 1'
#
loop_
_entity.id
_entity.type
_entity.pdbx_description
1 polymer ?
#
loop_
_entity_poly.entity_id
_entity_poly.type
_entity_poly.pdbx_seq_one_letter_code
_entity_poly.pdbx_strand_id
1 'polypeptide(L)'
;MAPTPLKLDGIRIQTARMMEIYALLRRELEENTHLHLTPEDLERLHGAIASVEANMRELQAYIVTHLEENSPEEAEARELGEILDSVLKWAHEEGE
;
A
#
# COMPACT_ATOMS: atom_id res chain seq x y z
N MET A 1 1.71 21.67 22.75
CA MET A 1 1.21 21.71 21.36
C MET A 1 0.28 20.54 21.23
N ALA A 2 -0.98 20.75 20.81
CA ALA A 2 -1.89 19.63 20.59
C ALA A 2 -1.43 18.82 19.36
N PRO A 3 -1.55 17.48 19.35
CA PRO A 3 -1.22 16.68 18.19
C PRO A 3 -2.11 17.10 17.01
N THR A 4 -1.51 17.23 15.84
CA THR A 4 -2.25 17.52 14.60
C THR A 4 -3.16 16.33 14.32
N PRO A 5 -4.48 16.52 14.12
CA PRO A 5 -5.37 15.42 13.80
C PRO A 5 -4.94 14.74 12.49
N LEU A 6 -4.98 13.42 12.48
CA LEU A 6 -4.65 12.61 11.33
C LEU A 6 -5.68 12.89 10.23
N LYS A 7 -5.22 13.23 9.02
CA LYS A 7 -6.12 13.34 7.87
C LYS A 7 -6.42 11.96 7.31
N LEU A 8 -7.15 11.14 8.09
CA LEU A 8 -7.44 9.74 7.77
C LEU A 8 -8.11 9.57 6.40
N ASP A 9 -8.98 10.50 5.99
CA ASP A 9 -9.58 10.50 4.65
C ASP A 9 -8.53 10.58 3.54
N GLY A 10 -7.53 11.44 3.70
CA GLY A 10 -6.43 11.56 2.72
C GLY A 10 -5.58 10.30 2.64
N ILE A 11 -5.34 9.66 3.80
CA ILE A 11 -4.59 8.42 3.92
C ILE A 11 -5.37 7.24 3.30
N ARG A 12 -6.69 7.15 3.55
CA ARG A 12 -7.59 6.17 2.92
C ARG A 12 -7.59 6.31 1.39
N ILE A 13 -7.73 7.55 0.89
CA ILE A 13 -7.73 7.82 -0.56
C ILE A 13 -6.39 7.42 -1.19
N GLN A 14 -5.27 7.76 -0.55
CA GLN A 14 -3.95 7.36 -1.04
C GLN A 14 -3.77 5.84 -1.02
N THR A 15 -4.21 5.16 0.04
CA THR A 15 -4.16 3.70 0.15
C THR A 15 -4.97 3.03 -0.95
N ALA A 16 -6.21 3.48 -1.16
CA ALA A 16 -7.09 2.96 -2.22
C ALA A 16 -6.47 3.16 -3.62
N ARG A 17 -5.88 4.33 -3.88
CA ARG A 17 -5.18 4.60 -5.15
C ARG A 17 -3.95 3.71 -5.32
N MET A 18 -3.17 3.48 -4.27
CA MET A 18 -2.02 2.58 -4.33
C MET A 18 -2.44 1.13 -4.61
N MET A 19 -3.56 0.68 -4.03
CA MET A 19 -4.14 -0.63 -4.31
C MET A 19 -4.60 -0.78 -5.76
N GLU A 20 -5.27 0.23 -6.32
CA GLU A 20 -5.65 0.23 -7.74
C GLU A 20 -4.43 0.14 -8.65
N ILE A 21 -3.37 0.91 -8.37
CA ILE A 21 -2.14 0.87 -9.15
C ILE A 21 -1.48 -0.52 -9.05
N TYR A 22 -1.37 -1.07 -7.84
CA TYR A 22 -0.82 -2.41 -7.64
C TYR A 22 -1.60 -3.47 -8.44
N ALA A 23 -2.94 -3.47 -8.32
CA ALA A 23 -3.79 -4.42 -9.04
C ALA A 23 -3.67 -4.29 -10.57
N LEU A 24 -3.57 -3.06 -11.09
CA LEU A 24 -3.37 -2.81 -12.52
C LEU A 24 -2.01 -3.31 -13.00
N LEU A 25 -0.91 -2.95 -12.32
CA LEU A 25 0.44 -3.36 -12.70
C LEU A 25 0.60 -4.88 -12.66
N ARG A 26 -0.02 -5.51 -11.66
CA ARG A 26 0.00 -6.96 -11.50
C ARG A 26 -0.82 -7.68 -12.57
N ARG A 27 -2.01 -7.18 -12.87
CA ARG A 27 -2.83 -7.69 -13.98
C ARG A 27 -2.09 -7.60 -15.31
N GLU A 28 -1.37 -6.51 -15.55
CA GLU A 28 -0.52 -6.36 -16.74
C GLU A 28 0.59 -7.43 -16.78
N LEU A 29 1.21 -7.78 -15.65
CA LEU A 29 2.21 -8.87 -15.59
C LEU A 29 1.58 -10.26 -15.88
N GLU A 30 0.41 -10.53 -15.32
CA GLU A 30 -0.22 -11.86 -15.37
C GLU A 30 -0.97 -12.11 -16.68
N GLU A 31 -1.73 -11.13 -17.18
CA GLU A 31 -2.61 -11.30 -18.34
C GLU A 31 -1.92 -10.95 -19.66
N ASN A 32 -0.88 -10.12 -19.64
CA ASN A 32 -0.16 -9.73 -20.85
C ASN A 32 1.17 -10.48 -21.02
N THR A 33 1.19 -11.80 -20.80
CA THR A 33 2.30 -12.67 -21.22
C THR A 33 2.59 -12.60 -22.73
N HIS A 34 1.68 -12.04 -23.52
CA HIS A 34 1.82 -11.77 -24.95
C HIS A 34 2.41 -10.39 -25.27
N LEU A 35 2.43 -9.46 -24.31
CA LEU A 35 3.27 -8.27 -24.41
C LEU A 35 4.70 -8.76 -24.25
N HIS A 36 5.49 -8.68 -25.32
CA HIS A 36 6.93 -8.85 -25.24
C HIS A 36 7.51 -7.64 -24.51
N LEU A 37 7.26 -7.55 -23.20
CA LEU A 37 7.93 -6.59 -22.35
C LEU A 37 9.42 -6.89 -22.43
N THR A 38 10.20 -5.84 -22.66
CA THR A 38 11.65 -5.99 -22.60
C THR A 38 12.03 -6.31 -21.14
N PRO A 39 13.17 -6.99 -20.91
CA PRO A 39 13.67 -7.20 -19.55
C PRO A 39 13.77 -5.91 -18.73
N GLU A 40 14.06 -4.78 -19.38
CA GLU A 40 14.13 -3.45 -18.76
C GLU A 40 12.74 -2.94 -18.33
N ASP A 41 11.70 -3.16 -19.14
CA ASP A 41 10.33 -2.79 -18.79
C ASP A 41 9.77 -3.66 -17.67
N LEU A 42 10.10 -4.95 -17.67
CA LEU A 42 9.81 -5.87 -16.56
C LEU A 42 10.49 -5.40 -15.28
N GLU A 43 11.78 -5.07 -15.32
CA GLU A 43 12.51 -4.57 -14.15
C GLU A 43 11.93 -3.26 -13.61
N ARG A 44 11.54 -2.33 -14.50
CA ARG A 44 10.82 -1.09 -14.11
C ARG A 44 9.48 -1.39 -13.44
N LEU A 45 8.75 -2.37 -13.95
CA LEU A 45 7.45 -2.77 -13.41
C LEU A 45 7.59 -3.40 -12.02
N HIS A 46 8.57 -4.29 -11.83
CA HIS A 46 8.92 -4.81 -10.51
C HIS A 46 9.36 -3.70 -9.55
N GLY A 47 10.17 -2.74 -10.01
CA GLY A 47 10.58 -1.59 -9.20
C GLY A 47 9.41 -0.69 -8.78
N ALA A 48 8.42 -0.49 -9.67
CA ALA A 48 7.22 0.26 -9.35
C ALA A 48 6.36 -0.46 -8.29
N ILE A 49 6.21 -1.78 -8.41
CA ILE A 49 5.50 -2.60 -7.41
C ILE A 49 6.21 -2.52 -6.05
N ALA A 50 7.53 -2.71 -6.01
CA ALA A 50 8.31 -2.63 -4.79
C ALA A 50 8.23 -1.24 -4.12
N SER A 51 8.19 -0.16 -4.91
CA SER A 51 8.01 1.19 -4.38
C SER A 51 6.62 1.40 -3.76
N VAL A 52 5.58 0.82 -4.35
CA VAL A 52 4.22 0.88 -3.79
C VAL A 52 4.15 0.13 -2.46
N GLU A 53 4.74 -1.06 -2.39
CA GLU A 53 4.82 -1.84 -1.14
C GLU A 53 5.58 -1.10 -0.03
N ALA A 54 6.72 -0.47 -0.37
CA ALA A 54 7.47 0.33 0.58
C ALA A 54 6.64 1.50 1.15
N ASN A 55 5.92 2.21 0.27
CA ASN A 55 5.05 3.30 0.69
C ASN A 55 3.89 2.82 1.59
N MET A 56 3.30 1.65 1.28
CA MET A 56 2.27 1.05 2.13
C MET A 56 2.80 0.68 3.53
N ARG A 57 4.04 0.17 3.61
CA ARG A 57 4.70 -0.13 4.91
C ARG A 57 4.99 1.13 5.72
N GLU A 58 5.48 2.19 5.08
CA GLU A 58 5.70 3.48 5.75
C GLU A 58 4.40 4.06 6.30
N LEU A 59 3.31 3.95 5.52
CA LEU A 59 1.99 4.39 5.94
C LEU A 59 1.46 3.59 7.12
N GLN A 60 1.66 2.27 7.11
CA GLN A 60 1.28 1.39 8.21
C GLN A 60 2.04 1.76 9.50
N ALA A 61 3.37 1.97 9.41
CA ALA A 61 4.18 2.37 10.56
C ALA A 61 3.76 3.74 11.13
N TYR A 62 3.41 4.68 10.25
CA TYR A 62 2.89 5.99 10.66
C TYR A 62 1.55 5.89 11.41
N ILE A 63 0.63 5.05 10.93
CA ILE A 63 -0.66 4.81 11.57
C ILE A 63 -0.48 4.14 12.95
N VAL A 64 0.38 3.12 13.05
CA VAL A 64 0.66 2.43 14.33
C VAL A 64 1.24 3.40 15.36
N THR A 65 2.21 4.22 14.96
CA THR A 65 2.85 5.20 15.85
C THR A 65 1.83 6.22 16.39
N HIS A 66 0.87 6.66 15.56
CA HIS A 66 -0.17 7.60 16.00
C HIS A 66 -1.30 6.95 16.83
N LEU A 67 -1.56 5.65 16.65
CA LEU A 67 -2.51 4.91 17.49
C LEU A 67 -2.04 4.82 18.95
N GLU A 68 -0.73 4.73 19.18
CA GLU A 68 -0.14 4.70 20.53
C GLU A 68 -0.32 6.03 21.31
N GLU A 69 -0.61 7.14 20.61
CA GLU A 69 -0.75 8.48 21.20
C GLU A 69 -2.17 8.80 21.72
N ASN A 70 -3.10 7.82 21.78
CA ASN A 70 -4.50 7.98 22.19
C ASN A 70 -5.27 9.05 21.40
N SER A 71 -5.28 8.94 20.06
CA SER A 71 -6.11 9.79 19.18
C SER A 71 -7.60 9.44 19.28
N PRO A 72 -8.53 10.41 19.23
CA PRO A 72 -9.98 10.16 19.14
C PRO A 72 -10.43 9.40 17.88
N GLU A 73 -9.52 9.15 16.95
CA GLU A 73 -9.76 8.46 15.67
C GLU A 73 -9.28 6.99 15.67
N GLU A 74 -9.08 6.41 16.86
CA GLU A 74 -8.45 5.09 17.08
C GLU A 74 -9.11 3.95 16.29
N ALA A 75 -10.44 3.95 16.18
CA ALA A 75 -11.17 2.89 15.47
C ALA A 75 -10.91 2.92 13.95
N GLU A 76 -10.92 4.11 13.35
CA GLU A 76 -10.68 4.29 11.90
C GLU A 76 -9.22 4.05 11.54
N ALA A 77 -8.30 4.51 12.38
CA ALA A 77 -6.87 4.25 12.20
C ALA A 77 -6.54 2.75 12.35
N ARG A 78 -7.20 2.04 13.27
CA ARG A 78 -7.07 0.58 13.42
C ARG A 78 -7.57 -0.17 12.18
N GLU A 79 -8.76 0.15 11.71
CA GLU A 79 -9.34 -0.43 10.49
C GLU A 79 -8.40 -0.26 9.29
N LEU A 80 -7.83 0.95 9.13
CA LEU A 80 -6.91 1.23 8.03
C LEU A 80 -5.59 0.46 8.16
N GLY A 81 -5.08 0.30 9.37
CA GLY A 81 -3.90 -0.53 9.66
C GLY A 81 -4.12 -2.00 9.31
N GLU A 82 -5.29 -2.55 9.62
CA GLU A 82 -5.68 -3.93 9.28
C GLU A 82 -5.83 -4.15 7.77
N ILE A 83 -6.38 -3.17 7.05
CA ILE A 83 -6.46 -3.19 5.58
C ILE A 83 -5.05 -3.21 4.98
N LEU A 84 -4.16 -2.30 5.42
CA LEU A 84 -2.78 -2.24 4.95
C LEU A 84 -2.01 -3.54 5.24
N ASP A 85 -2.19 -4.12 6.42
CA ASP A 85 -1.56 -5.39 6.80
C ASP A 85 -2.00 -6.55 5.90
N SER A 86 -3.31 -6.63 5.63
CA SER A 86 -3.88 -7.66 4.76
C SER A 86 -3.35 -7.56 3.34
N VAL A 87 -3.18 -6.34 2.83
CA VAL A 87 -2.66 -6.07 1.47
C VAL A 87 -1.19 -6.44 1.37
N LEU A 88 -0.39 -6.07 2.37
CA LEU A 88 1.03 -6.43 2.42
C LEU A 88 1.26 -7.94 2.52
N LYS A 89 0.40 -8.65 3.28
CA LYS A 89 0.43 -10.13 3.36
C LYS A 89 0.10 -10.76 2.01
N TRP A 90 -0.99 -10.32 1.37
CA TRP A 90 -1.37 -10.81 0.05
C TRP A 90 -0.25 -10.59 -0.99
N ALA A 91 0.42 -9.43 -0.96
CA ALA A 91 1.56 -9.15 -1.84
C ALA A 91 2.78 -10.08 -1.58
N HIS A 92 2.97 -10.56 -0.35
CA HIS A 92 4.06 -11.47 0.01
C HIS A 92 3.75 -12.95 -0.24
N GLU A 93 2.52 -13.39 -0.01
CA GLU A 93 2.11 -14.80 -0.13
C GLU A 93 2.07 -15.30 -1.57
N GLU A 94 1.98 -14.41 -2.57
CA GLU A 94 1.97 -14.78 -3.99
C GLU A 94 3.32 -14.56 -4.70
N GLY A 95 4.39 -14.31 -3.92
CA GLY A 95 5.77 -14.18 -4.39
C GLY A 95 6.66 -15.43 -4.23
N GLU A 96 6.13 -16.54 -3.68
CA GLU A 96 6.81 -17.86 -3.58
C GLU A 96 6.42 -18.84 -4.69
#